data_AF-A0A928I655-F1
#
_entry.id   AF-A0A928I655-F1
#
_cell.length_a   1.000
_cell.length_b   1.000
_cell.length_c   1.000
_cell.angle_alpha   90.00
_cell.angle_beta   90.00
_cell.angle_gamma   90.00
#
_symmetry.space_group_name_H-M   'P 1'
#
loop_
_entity.id
_entity.type
_entity.pdbx_description
1 polymer ?
#
loop_
_entity_poly.entity_id
_entity_poly.type
_entity_poly.pdbx_seq_one_letter_code
_entity_poly.pdbx_strand_id
1 'polypeptide(L)'
;GVGNALTQAHHREDMELIYNMGATTIRLAHYQHDQYFYDLCDEKGLVIWAEIPYISQHMPTARENTVSQMTELITQNYNHASIVVWGLSNEISMKGDTDPDLLENHRILNDLCHKMDPIRPTTIAAVSPCPMDSPYIKISDLVSYNHYFGWYGGDTDMNGPWFDKFHETNPEIPIGCSEYGCEALNWHTSDPMQGDYTEEYQAYYHEELIKQLFSRPFMWATHVWNMFDFGADARSEGGENGQNHKGLMTMDRKYKKDAFYAYKAWLSDEPFVHLCGKRYIDRVEDVTRVTVYSNLPEVELFANGESLGKKTAEDHFFYFDVPNAGETKLEAVAGEYRDESVIRKVEVFNEEYRLKEKNAVINWFEINMPDGRLSINDKISEIVKTFRGKLVLLGLVRKIMPKKKKGEKTTAMGGFEMNDAMMQMLGGFTILRISGMIGMMGVNLTKEDLLKLNKKLNRIKKKK
;
A
#
# COMPACT_ATOMS: atom_id res chain seq x y z
N GLY A 1 -11.07 10.77 -17.48
CA GLY A 1 -11.48 12.19 -17.40
C GLY A 1 -10.71 13.04 -18.40
N VAL A 2 -9.44 13.32 -18.15
CA VAL A 2 -8.59 14.19 -19.01
C VAL A 2 -7.19 13.62 -19.29
N GLY A 3 -6.89 12.40 -18.84
CA GLY A 3 -5.54 11.83 -18.92
C GLY A 3 -4.53 12.70 -18.15
N ASN A 4 -3.35 12.87 -18.72
CA ASN A 4 -2.31 13.78 -18.21
C ASN A 4 -2.42 15.21 -18.78
N ALA A 5 -3.47 15.53 -19.54
CA ALA A 5 -3.71 16.89 -20.06
C ALA A 5 -4.30 17.79 -18.96
N LEU A 6 -3.54 18.00 -17.89
CA LEU A 6 -3.95 18.77 -16.73
C LEU A 6 -3.87 20.27 -16.99
N THR A 7 -4.73 21.01 -16.31
CA THR A 7 -4.68 22.47 -16.28
C THR A 7 -4.02 22.91 -14.98
N GLN A 8 -3.59 24.17 -14.90
CA GLN A 8 -3.13 24.76 -13.64
C GLN A 8 -4.18 24.68 -12.51
N ALA A 9 -5.47 24.66 -12.83
CA ALA A 9 -6.51 24.48 -11.82
C ALA A 9 -6.46 23.09 -11.18
N HIS A 10 -6.18 22.04 -11.96
CA HIS A 10 -5.99 20.69 -11.42
C HIS A 10 -4.72 20.63 -10.54
N HIS A 11 -3.63 21.27 -10.95
CA HIS A 11 -2.41 21.34 -10.14
C HIS A 11 -2.64 22.03 -8.79
N ARG A 12 -3.38 23.15 -8.77
CA ARG A 12 -3.75 23.83 -7.53
C ARG A 12 -4.66 22.98 -6.65
N GLU A 13 -5.64 22.30 -7.24
CA GLU A 13 -6.53 21.40 -6.49
C GLU A 13 -5.75 20.28 -5.80
N ASP A 14 -4.86 19.60 -6.53
CA ASP A 14 -3.99 18.56 -5.97
C ASP A 14 -3.12 19.13 -4.83
N MET A 15 -2.53 20.31 -5.03
CA MET A 15 -1.68 20.96 -4.04
C MET A 15 -2.45 21.28 -2.75
N GLU A 16 -3.63 21.89 -2.85
CA GLU A 16 -4.44 22.21 -1.67
C GLU A 16 -4.88 20.95 -0.93
N LEU A 17 -5.21 19.87 -1.64
CA LEU A 17 -5.60 18.60 -1.01
C LEU A 17 -4.43 17.97 -0.24
N ILE A 18 -3.22 17.99 -0.80
CA ILE A 18 -2.01 17.48 -0.15
C ILE A 18 -1.64 18.35 1.06
N TYR A 19 -1.63 19.68 0.87
CA TYR A 19 -1.29 20.64 1.92
C TYR A 19 -2.27 20.55 3.12
N ASN A 20 -3.58 20.46 2.85
CA ASN A 20 -4.60 20.34 3.90
C ASN A 20 -4.58 18.99 4.63
N MET A 21 -3.96 17.95 4.05
CA MET A 21 -3.67 16.70 4.77
C MET A 21 -2.53 16.89 5.79
N GLY A 22 -1.69 17.92 5.63
CA GLY A 22 -0.52 18.19 6.46
C GLY A 22 0.78 17.54 5.95
N ALA A 23 0.80 17.03 4.71
CA ALA A 23 2.02 16.43 4.17
C ALA A 23 3.18 17.44 4.13
N THR A 24 4.37 17.00 4.52
CA THR A 24 5.60 17.81 4.49
C THR A 24 6.50 17.50 3.30
N THR A 25 6.28 16.36 2.65
CA THR A 25 7.05 15.91 1.48
C THR A 25 6.15 15.31 0.40
N ILE A 26 6.54 15.49 -0.87
CA ILE A 26 5.94 14.81 -2.03
C ILE A 26 7.06 14.12 -2.81
N ARG A 27 6.86 12.83 -3.12
CA ARG A 27 7.59 12.15 -4.17
C ARG A 27 6.87 12.31 -5.50
N LEU A 28 7.43 13.10 -6.39
CA LEU A 28 6.91 13.36 -7.73
C LEU A 28 7.34 12.27 -8.71
N ALA A 29 6.84 11.07 -8.43
CA ALA A 29 6.99 9.87 -9.24
C ALA A 29 6.18 9.97 -10.56
N HIS A 30 6.55 9.27 -11.65
CA HIS A 30 7.83 8.58 -11.91
C HIS A 30 8.61 9.29 -13.02
N TYR A 31 8.47 10.61 -13.12
CA TYR A 31 8.99 11.43 -14.21
C TYR A 31 8.99 12.88 -13.80
N GLN A 32 9.65 13.74 -14.58
CA GLN A 32 9.56 15.18 -14.40
C GLN A 32 8.11 15.67 -14.49
N HIS A 33 7.65 16.43 -13.49
CA HIS A 33 6.32 17.04 -13.46
C HIS A 33 6.30 18.43 -14.12
N ASP A 34 5.12 19.03 -14.22
CA ASP A 34 4.94 20.38 -14.74
C ASP A 34 5.64 21.43 -13.87
N GLN A 35 6.27 22.44 -14.49
CA GLN A 35 6.94 23.54 -13.77
C GLN A 35 6.01 24.23 -12.77
N TYR A 36 4.74 24.42 -13.15
CA TYR A 36 3.78 25.07 -12.26
C TYR A 36 3.51 24.23 -11.00
N PHE A 37 3.62 22.90 -11.07
CA PHE A 37 3.49 22.08 -9.86
C PHE A 37 4.73 22.22 -8.95
N TYR A 38 5.94 22.33 -9.52
CA TYR A 38 7.13 22.62 -8.74
C TYR A 38 7.09 24.03 -8.12
N ASP A 39 6.61 25.05 -8.85
CA ASP A 39 6.36 26.40 -8.32
C ASP A 39 5.43 26.36 -7.10
N LEU A 40 4.34 25.59 -7.18
CA LEU A 40 3.42 25.40 -6.05
C LEU A 40 4.10 24.70 -4.86
N CYS A 41 5.03 23.78 -5.11
CA CYS A 41 5.79 23.12 -4.04
C CYS A 41 6.72 24.11 -3.33
N ASP A 42 7.39 24.99 -4.07
CA ASP A 42 8.19 26.08 -3.51
C ASP A 42 7.32 27.03 -2.67
N GLU A 43 6.17 27.47 -3.22
CA GLU A 43 5.24 28.40 -2.56
C GLU A 43 4.68 27.85 -1.24
N LYS A 44 4.41 26.54 -1.17
CA LYS A 44 3.86 25.86 0.00
C LYS A 44 4.93 25.35 0.98
N GLY A 45 6.21 25.44 0.62
CA GLY A 45 7.32 24.96 1.45
C GLY A 45 7.38 23.45 1.59
N LEU A 46 7.01 22.70 0.55
CA LEU A 46 7.05 21.24 0.54
C LEU A 46 8.44 20.73 0.15
N VAL A 47 8.82 19.57 0.70
CA VAL A 47 10.11 18.92 0.41
C VAL A 47 9.95 17.85 -0.67
N ILE A 48 10.65 18.00 -1.79
CA ILE A 48 10.37 17.27 -3.02
C ILE A 48 11.48 16.29 -3.37
N TRP A 49 11.06 15.07 -3.69
CA TRP A 49 11.82 14.10 -4.47
C TRP A 49 11.33 14.16 -5.92
N ALA A 50 12.22 14.54 -6.84
CA ALA A 50 11.97 14.45 -8.29
C ALA A 50 12.82 13.35 -8.93
N GLU A 51 12.29 12.63 -9.93
CA GLU A 51 12.96 11.48 -10.55
C GLU A 51 12.74 11.38 -12.06
N ILE A 52 13.57 10.58 -12.74
CA ILE A 52 13.41 10.20 -14.14
C ILE A 52 12.66 8.85 -14.27
N PRO A 53 12.03 8.55 -15.42
CA PRO A 53 11.31 7.30 -15.66
C PRO A 53 12.25 6.12 -15.96
N TYR A 54 13.37 6.00 -15.25
CA TYR A 54 14.21 4.82 -15.30
C TYR A 54 13.65 3.76 -14.35
N ILE A 55 12.72 2.94 -14.86
CA ILE A 55 11.78 2.17 -14.02
C ILE A 55 11.65 0.69 -14.42
N SER A 56 11.38 -0.17 -13.45
CA SER A 56 11.01 -1.60 -13.54
C SER A 56 12.06 -2.56 -14.14
N GLN A 57 12.57 -2.27 -15.33
CA GLN A 57 13.53 -3.13 -16.00
C GLN A 57 14.60 -2.31 -16.72
N HIS A 58 15.86 -2.60 -16.41
CA HIS A 58 16.98 -2.02 -17.14
C HIS A 58 16.98 -2.42 -18.62
N MET A 59 17.22 -1.43 -19.48
CA MET A 59 17.36 -1.56 -20.92
C MET A 59 18.77 -1.12 -21.34
N PRO A 60 19.65 -2.05 -21.76
CA PRO A 60 21.04 -1.73 -22.13
C PRO A 60 21.18 -0.69 -23.25
N THR A 61 20.19 -0.64 -24.14
CA THR A 61 20.17 0.29 -25.28
C THR A 61 19.61 1.67 -24.96
N ALA A 62 19.20 1.92 -23.71
CA ALA A 62 18.50 3.16 -23.32
C ALA A 62 19.33 4.07 -22.40
N ARG A 63 20.61 3.75 -22.15
CA ARG A 63 21.50 4.56 -21.28
C ARG A 63 21.52 6.04 -21.66
N GLU A 64 21.71 6.34 -22.94
CA GLU A 64 21.75 7.73 -23.44
C GLU A 64 20.47 8.50 -23.10
N ASN A 65 19.31 7.83 -23.14
CA ASN A 65 18.04 8.44 -22.77
C ASN A 65 17.95 8.71 -21.26
N THR A 66 18.45 7.82 -20.41
CA THR A 66 18.50 8.07 -18.95
C THR A 66 19.37 9.29 -18.61
N VAL A 67 20.52 9.42 -19.28
CA VAL A 67 21.45 10.56 -19.10
C VAL A 67 20.80 11.85 -19.61
N SER A 68 20.15 11.81 -20.77
CA SER A 68 19.43 12.97 -21.33
C SER A 68 18.35 13.46 -20.37
N GLN A 69 17.46 12.58 -19.93
CA GLN A 69 16.34 12.96 -19.06
C GLN A 69 16.83 13.45 -17.69
N MET A 70 17.90 12.87 -17.12
CA MET A 70 18.46 13.38 -15.86
C MET A 70 19.08 14.77 -16.05
N THR A 71 19.80 14.98 -17.15
CA THR A 71 20.36 16.29 -17.50
C THR A 71 19.26 17.34 -17.64
N GLU A 72 18.17 17.01 -18.33
CA GLU A 72 17.01 17.87 -18.52
C GLU A 72 16.30 18.18 -17.19
N LEU A 73 16.04 17.15 -16.39
CA LEU A 73 15.41 17.28 -15.07
C LEU A 73 16.20 18.24 -14.19
N ILE A 74 17.51 18.04 -14.02
CA ILE A 74 18.34 18.91 -13.18
C ILE A 74 18.41 20.32 -13.77
N THR A 75 18.68 20.45 -15.07
CA THR A 75 18.87 21.76 -15.70
C THR A 75 17.62 22.64 -15.60
N GLN A 76 16.44 22.05 -15.81
CA GLN A 76 15.18 22.79 -15.79
C GLN A 76 14.71 23.10 -14.37
N ASN A 77 15.06 22.27 -13.39
CA ASN A 77 14.51 22.34 -12.04
C ASN A 77 15.54 22.73 -10.95
N TYR A 78 16.78 23.06 -11.33
CA TYR A 78 17.87 23.36 -10.40
C TYR A 78 17.52 24.42 -9.35
N ASN A 79 16.72 25.42 -9.74
CA ASN A 79 16.40 26.57 -8.91
C ASN A 79 15.21 26.34 -7.96
N HIS A 80 14.46 25.24 -8.10
CA HIS A 80 13.37 24.93 -7.17
C HIS A 80 13.95 24.55 -5.81
N ALA A 81 13.70 25.41 -4.81
CA ALA A 81 14.18 25.21 -3.45
C ALA A 81 13.49 24.03 -2.77
N SER A 82 12.28 23.68 -3.22
CA SER A 82 11.49 22.55 -2.76
C SER A 82 12.18 21.22 -3.07
N ILE A 83 12.90 21.10 -4.19
CA ILE A 83 13.59 19.87 -4.55
C ILE A 83 14.81 19.70 -3.66
N VAL A 84 14.93 18.55 -3.01
CA VAL A 84 16.06 18.22 -2.14
C VAL A 84 16.78 16.93 -2.52
N VAL A 85 16.14 16.05 -3.29
CA VAL A 85 16.73 14.77 -3.72
C VAL A 85 16.42 14.47 -5.18
N TRP A 86 17.40 13.92 -5.89
CA TRP A 86 17.26 13.43 -7.27
C TRP A 86 17.16 11.90 -7.30
N GLY A 87 16.03 11.38 -7.77
CA GLY A 87 15.78 9.95 -7.90
C GLY A 87 16.37 9.38 -9.18
N LEU A 88 17.29 8.43 -9.05
CA LEU A 88 17.98 7.82 -10.18
C LEU A 88 17.12 6.79 -10.91
N SER A 89 16.32 6.02 -10.16
CA SER A 89 15.47 4.96 -10.70
C SER A 89 14.40 4.46 -9.72
N ASN A 90 13.43 3.71 -10.23
CA ASN A 90 12.37 3.06 -9.46
C ASN A 90 12.25 1.57 -9.80
N GLU A 91 12.30 0.69 -8.79
CA GLU A 91 12.13 -0.75 -8.91
C GLU A 91 12.95 -1.40 -10.04
N ILE A 92 14.10 -0.84 -10.38
CA ILE A 92 14.80 -1.21 -11.61
C ILE A 92 15.37 -2.64 -11.59
N SER A 93 15.50 -3.20 -10.40
CA SER A 93 16.06 -4.52 -10.12
C SER A 93 15.01 -5.64 -10.09
N MET A 94 13.79 -5.45 -10.59
CA MET A 94 12.77 -6.52 -10.65
C MET A 94 13.26 -7.80 -11.35
N LYS A 95 14.23 -7.70 -12.27
CA LYS A 95 14.84 -8.83 -12.99
C LYS A 95 16.26 -9.18 -12.57
N GLY A 96 16.74 -8.58 -11.48
CA GLY A 96 18.09 -8.78 -10.94
C GLY A 96 18.74 -7.46 -10.55
N ASP A 97 19.51 -7.49 -9.48
CA ASP A 97 20.14 -6.33 -8.84
C ASP A 97 21.67 -6.29 -9.04
N THR A 98 22.24 -7.31 -9.69
CA THR A 98 23.69 -7.45 -9.90
C THR A 98 24.13 -7.36 -11.36
N ASP A 99 23.26 -6.90 -12.27
CA ASP A 99 23.63 -6.70 -13.67
C ASP A 99 24.71 -5.59 -13.79
N PRO A 100 25.92 -5.89 -14.32
CA PRO A 100 26.98 -4.90 -14.44
C PRO A 100 26.58 -3.65 -15.24
N ASP A 101 25.75 -3.79 -16.27
CA ASP A 101 25.34 -2.65 -17.11
C ASP A 101 24.32 -1.74 -16.40
N LEU A 102 23.45 -2.33 -15.58
CA LEU A 102 22.57 -1.62 -14.66
C LEU A 102 23.39 -0.84 -13.63
N LEU A 103 24.35 -1.50 -12.97
CA LEU A 103 25.18 -0.87 -11.93
C LEU A 103 26.00 0.28 -12.53
N GLU A 104 26.55 0.09 -13.72
CA GLU A 104 27.29 1.15 -14.41
C GLU A 104 26.39 2.31 -14.81
N ASN A 105 25.17 2.04 -15.27
CA ASN A 105 24.21 3.11 -15.57
C ASN A 105 23.91 3.97 -14.34
N HIS A 106 23.76 3.35 -13.16
CA HIS A 106 23.52 4.07 -11.92
C HIS A 106 24.73 4.89 -11.47
N ARG A 107 25.95 4.37 -11.62
CA ARG A 107 27.17 5.18 -11.33
C ARG A 107 27.25 6.40 -12.24
N ILE A 108 27.00 6.22 -13.54
CA ILE A 108 26.98 7.33 -14.51
C ILE A 108 25.95 8.40 -14.11
N LEU A 109 24.73 7.98 -13.73
CA LEU A 109 23.67 8.92 -13.31
C LEU A 109 24.01 9.60 -11.99
N ASN A 110 24.57 8.86 -11.02
CA ASN A 110 24.98 9.40 -9.74
C ASN A 110 26.09 10.45 -9.90
N ASP A 111 27.16 10.10 -10.63
CA ASP A 111 28.26 11.02 -10.95
C ASP A 111 27.77 12.25 -11.71
N LEU A 112 26.81 12.08 -12.63
CA LEU A 112 26.18 13.19 -13.36
C LEU A 112 25.44 14.13 -12.41
N CYS A 113 24.62 13.60 -11.50
CA CYS A 113 23.89 14.40 -10.52
C CYS A 113 24.85 15.21 -9.65
N HIS A 114 25.86 14.57 -9.06
CA HIS A 114 26.84 15.26 -8.21
C HIS A 114 27.71 16.26 -8.97
N LYS A 115 27.95 16.04 -10.26
CA LYS A 115 28.67 16.99 -11.12
C LYS A 115 27.83 18.23 -11.44
N MET A 116 26.54 18.05 -11.72
CA MET A 116 25.64 19.16 -12.09
C MET A 116 25.09 19.90 -10.88
N ASP A 117 24.84 19.19 -9.79
CA ASP A 117 24.21 19.68 -8.58
C ASP A 117 24.86 19.07 -7.32
N PRO A 118 26.02 19.60 -6.88
CA PRO A 118 26.76 19.03 -5.76
C PRO A 118 26.11 19.29 -4.38
N ILE A 119 25.01 20.04 -4.31
CA ILE A 119 24.34 20.39 -3.04
C ILE A 119 23.17 19.45 -2.69
N ARG A 120 22.62 18.71 -3.67
CA ARG A 120 21.48 17.81 -3.46
C ARG A 120 21.91 16.35 -3.54
N PRO A 121 21.53 15.51 -2.56
CA PRO A 121 21.82 14.08 -2.62
C PRO A 121 21.01 13.35 -3.68
N THR A 122 21.51 12.19 -4.09
CA THR A 122 20.81 11.23 -4.94
C THR A 122 20.07 10.18 -4.11
N THR A 123 19.01 9.62 -4.67
CA THR A 123 18.25 8.52 -4.05
C THR A 123 17.77 7.51 -5.09
N ILE A 124 17.31 6.35 -4.61
CA ILE A 124 16.66 5.30 -5.40
C ILE A 124 15.41 4.80 -4.68
N ALA A 125 14.44 4.29 -5.44
CA ALA A 125 13.34 3.48 -4.93
C ALA A 125 13.60 2.00 -5.26
N ALA A 126 14.03 1.22 -4.28
CA ALA A 126 14.31 -0.21 -4.45
C ALA A 126 13.02 -1.04 -4.35
N VAL A 127 12.89 -2.07 -5.21
CA VAL A 127 11.75 -2.99 -5.14
C VAL A 127 11.83 -3.85 -3.88
N SER A 128 10.68 -4.19 -3.28
CA SER A 128 10.57 -4.97 -2.02
C SER A 128 11.53 -6.17 -1.88
N PRO A 129 11.71 -7.06 -2.90
CA PRO A 129 12.56 -8.24 -2.75
C PRO A 129 14.06 -7.97 -2.99
N CYS A 130 14.46 -6.73 -3.29
CA CYS A 130 15.86 -6.35 -3.48
C CYS A 130 16.66 -6.59 -2.19
N PRO A 131 17.75 -7.38 -2.20
CA PRO A 131 18.51 -7.67 -0.99
C PRO A 131 19.08 -6.42 -0.31
N MET A 132 19.06 -6.40 1.03
CA MET A 132 19.58 -5.28 1.85
C MET A 132 21.11 -5.12 1.76
N ASP A 133 21.82 -6.06 1.12
CA ASP A 133 23.27 -6.03 0.91
C ASP A 133 23.66 -5.82 -0.56
N SER A 134 22.66 -5.61 -1.43
CA SER A 134 22.83 -5.44 -2.87
C SER A 134 23.86 -4.34 -3.19
N PRO A 135 24.75 -4.54 -4.19
CA PRO A 135 25.66 -3.48 -4.62
C PRO A 135 24.92 -2.29 -5.24
N TYR A 136 23.71 -2.51 -5.77
CA TYR A 136 22.87 -1.48 -6.37
C TYR A 136 22.45 -0.41 -5.35
N ILE A 137 22.07 -0.81 -4.13
CA ILE A 137 21.59 0.12 -3.10
C ILE A 137 22.72 0.92 -2.42
N LYS A 138 23.97 0.67 -2.79
CA LYS A 138 25.15 1.35 -2.23
C LYS A 138 25.68 2.46 -3.14
N ILE A 139 24.96 2.77 -4.23
CA ILE A 139 25.40 3.74 -5.24
C ILE A 139 24.92 5.15 -4.92
N SER A 140 23.66 5.33 -4.51
CA SER A 140 23.09 6.63 -4.17
C SER A 140 23.39 7.04 -2.73
N ASP A 141 23.27 8.33 -2.44
CA ASP A 141 23.53 8.87 -1.09
C ASP A 141 22.47 8.44 -0.07
N LEU A 142 21.21 8.36 -0.52
CA LEU A 142 20.07 7.90 0.26
C LEU A 142 19.44 6.67 -0.41
N VAL A 143 18.70 5.87 0.36
CA VAL A 143 17.94 4.74 -0.17
C VAL A 143 16.52 4.79 0.38
N SER A 144 15.56 4.44 -0.46
CA SER A 144 14.21 4.12 -0.03
C SER A 144 13.74 2.80 -0.63
N TYR A 145 12.85 2.12 0.08
CA TYR A 145 12.24 0.87 -0.38
C TYR A 145 10.73 1.02 -0.62
N ASN A 146 10.26 0.32 -1.64
CA ASN A 146 8.85 0.14 -1.94
C ASN A 146 8.36 -1.14 -1.24
N HIS A 147 7.64 -1.00 -0.13
CA HIS A 147 7.10 -2.12 0.64
C HIS A 147 5.59 -2.11 0.70
N TYR A 148 5.02 -3.28 0.43
CA TYR A 148 3.58 -3.54 0.42
C TYR A 148 3.23 -4.70 1.33
N PHE A 149 3.97 -4.90 2.43
CA PHE A 149 3.65 -5.93 3.42
C PHE A 149 2.31 -5.59 4.07
N GLY A 150 1.37 -6.53 4.03
CA GLY A 150 -0.04 -6.27 4.36
C GLY A 150 -0.90 -5.88 3.15
N TRP A 151 -0.36 -5.88 1.93
CA TRP A 151 -1.16 -5.78 0.69
C TRP A 151 -0.75 -6.82 -0.35
N TYR A 152 0.49 -6.80 -0.86
CA TYR A 152 1.00 -7.80 -1.82
C TYR A 152 1.68 -8.97 -1.10
N GLY A 153 0.97 -9.53 -0.12
CA GLY A 153 1.50 -10.57 0.77
C GLY A 153 2.12 -9.96 2.01
N GLY A 154 2.79 -10.77 2.80
CA GLY A 154 3.24 -10.41 4.14
C GLY A 154 2.08 -9.94 5.05
N ASP A 155 2.46 -9.25 6.12
CA ASP A 155 1.56 -8.67 7.11
C ASP A 155 1.94 -7.23 7.42
N THR A 156 0.98 -6.43 7.88
CA THR A 156 1.22 -5.01 8.21
C THR A 156 2.29 -4.83 9.29
N ASP A 157 2.41 -5.80 10.20
CA ASP A 157 3.39 -5.83 11.30
C ASP A 157 4.84 -6.11 10.86
N MET A 158 5.06 -6.43 9.57
CA MET A 158 6.40 -6.69 9.05
C MET A 158 7.16 -5.41 8.68
N ASN A 159 6.45 -4.29 8.45
CA ASN A 159 7.05 -3.07 7.90
C ASN A 159 8.09 -2.47 8.86
N GLY A 160 7.70 -2.18 10.10
CA GLY A 160 8.59 -1.62 11.10
C GLY A 160 9.84 -2.47 11.36
N PRO A 161 9.69 -3.76 11.72
CA PRO A 161 10.83 -4.66 11.94
C PRO A 161 11.76 -4.81 10.73
N TRP A 162 11.24 -4.72 9.49
CA TRP A 162 12.07 -4.74 8.30
C TRP A 162 12.98 -3.51 8.23
N PHE A 163 12.45 -2.31 8.49
CA PHE A 163 13.23 -1.08 8.51
C PHE A 163 14.24 -1.03 9.66
N ASP A 164 13.88 -1.55 10.84
CA ASP A 164 14.82 -1.71 11.96
C ASP A 164 16.00 -2.59 11.55
N LYS A 165 15.70 -3.73 10.89
CA LYS A 165 16.72 -4.67 10.42
C LYS A 165 17.64 -4.05 9.36
N PHE A 166 17.08 -3.27 8.44
CA PHE A 166 17.86 -2.54 7.45
C PHE A 166 18.81 -1.54 8.13
N HIS A 167 18.28 -0.72 9.04
CA HIS A 167 19.04 0.29 9.75
C HIS A 167 20.17 -0.30 10.61
N GLU A 168 19.91 -1.44 11.29
CA GLU A 168 20.95 -2.19 12.00
C GLU A 168 22.05 -2.73 11.08
N THR A 169 21.69 -3.18 9.88
CA THR A 169 22.61 -3.83 8.94
C THR A 169 23.41 -2.82 8.11
N ASN A 170 22.81 -1.66 7.81
CA ASN A 170 23.37 -0.60 6.98
C ASN A 170 23.28 0.76 7.72
N PRO A 171 23.95 0.94 8.87
CA PRO A 171 23.76 2.12 9.72
C PRO A 171 24.19 3.44 9.07
N GLU A 172 25.07 3.37 8.07
CA GLU A 172 25.58 4.53 7.33
C GLU A 172 24.69 4.95 6.15
N ILE A 173 23.65 4.16 5.81
CA ILE A 173 22.74 4.45 4.70
C ILE A 173 21.43 4.99 5.28
N PRO A 174 21.10 6.29 5.07
CA PRO A 174 19.79 6.82 5.43
C PRO A 174 18.70 6.08 4.65
N ILE A 175 17.80 5.43 5.38
CA ILE A 175 16.73 4.61 4.83
C ILE A 175 15.38 5.34 4.89
N GLY A 176 14.60 5.26 3.82
CA GLY A 176 13.23 5.76 3.75
C GLY A 176 12.27 4.71 3.15
N CYS A 177 10.99 5.06 3.07
CA CYS A 177 9.98 4.24 2.41
C CYS A 177 9.35 5.04 1.26
N SER A 178 9.73 4.70 0.03
CA SER A 178 9.36 5.46 -1.17
C SER A 178 7.97 5.11 -1.71
N GLU A 179 7.46 3.93 -1.35
CA GLU A 179 6.10 3.49 -1.61
C GLU A 179 5.63 2.53 -0.52
N TYR A 180 4.44 2.80 0.01
CA TYR A 180 3.64 1.86 0.77
C TYR A 180 2.16 2.22 0.63
N GLY A 181 1.30 1.22 0.48
CA GLY A 181 -0.11 1.47 0.23
C GLY A 181 -0.97 0.24 0.07
N CYS A 182 -2.28 0.46 0.14
CA CYS A 182 -3.31 -0.56 0.06
C CYS A 182 -4.44 -0.07 -0.83
N GLU A 183 -4.98 -0.93 -1.70
CA GLU A 183 -6.08 -0.58 -2.60
C GLU A 183 -7.38 -0.42 -1.78
N ALA A 184 -8.24 0.52 -2.18
CA ALA A 184 -9.59 0.67 -1.65
C ALA A 184 -10.56 1.24 -2.68
N LEU A 185 -11.76 0.67 -2.73
CA LEU A 185 -12.87 1.16 -3.53
C LEU A 185 -14.11 1.39 -2.63
N ASN A 186 -15.30 1.42 -3.22
CA ASN A 186 -16.57 1.55 -2.51
C ASN A 186 -17.10 0.19 -2.02
N TRP A 187 -16.24 -0.57 -1.36
CA TRP A 187 -16.57 -1.84 -0.73
C TRP A 187 -16.45 -1.71 0.79
N HIS A 188 -17.29 -2.44 1.52
CA HIS A 188 -17.39 -2.32 2.97
C HIS A 188 -17.54 -3.65 3.69
N THR A 189 -17.01 -3.72 4.90
CA THR A 189 -17.06 -4.92 5.76
C THR A 189 -16.87 -4.57 7.24
N SER A 190 -17.43 -5.40 8.12
CA SER A 190 -17.13 -5.37 9.57
C SER A 190 -15.98 -6.30 9.97
N ASP A 191 -15.46 -7.10 9.02
CA ASP A 191 -14.31 -7.99 9.18
C ASP A 191 -13.28 -7.68 8.06
N PRO A 192 -12.52 -6.59 8.19
CA PRO A 192 -11.60 -6.13 7.15
C PRO A 192 -10.43 -7.09 6.97
N MET A 193 -10.22 -7.54 5.73
CA MET A 193 -9.21 -8.52 5.38
C MET A 193 -8.39 -8.13 4.15
N GLN A 194 -7.12 -8.55 4.15
CA GLN A 194 -6.20 -8.33 3.06
C GLN A 194 -6.75 -8.83 1.71
N GLY A 195 -7.06 -7.90 0.80
CA GLY A 195 -7.50 -8.19 -0.56
C GLY A 195 -9.01 -8.14 -0.79
N ASP A 196 -9.81 -7.70 0.18
CA ASP A 196 -11.24 -7.44 -0.01
C ASP A 196 -11.55 -6.08 -0.68
N TYR A 197 -10.53 -5.24 -0.86
CA TYR A 197 -10.60 -3.89 -1.46
C TYR A 197 -11.49 -2.91 -0.70
N THR A 198 -11.76 -3.19 0.57
CA THR A 198 -12.64 -2.37 1.41
C THR A 198 -11.93 -1.12 1.92
N GLU A 199 -12.70 -0.05 2.11
CA GLU A 199 -12.20 1.18 2.72
C GLU A 199 -11.71 0.93 4.15
N GLU A 200 -12.39 0.06 4.90
CA GLU A 200 -12.02 -0.29 6.27
C GLU A 200 -10.67 -1.02 6.35
N TYR A 201 -10.35 -1.90 5.40
CA TYR A 201 -9.03 -2.55 5.39
C TYR A 201 -7.90 -1.58 5.02
N GLN A 202 -8.13 -0.64 4.08
CA GLN A 202 -7.13 0.38 3.75
C GLN A 202 -6.91 1.35 4.93
N ALA A 203 -7.98 1.74 5.64
CA ALA A 203 -7.90 2.52 6.86
C ALA A 203 -7.02 1.80 7.91
N TYR A 204 -7.35 0.55 8.24
CA TYR A 204 -6.55 -0.29 9.14
C TYR A 204 -5.08 -0.41 8.69
N TYR A 205 -4.84 -0.68 7.40
CA TYR A 205 -3.49 -0.75 6.84
C TYR A 205 -2.71 0.54 7.13
N HIS A 206 -3.30 1.70 6.86
CA HIS A 206 -2.61 2.98 7.08
C HIS A 206 -2.49 3.35 8.56
N GLU A 207 -3.44 3.02 9.42
CA GLU A 207 -3.28 3.15 10.88
C GLU A 207 -2.03 2.39 11.35
N GLU A 208 -1.87 1.12 10.94
CA GLU A 208 -0.72 0.29 11.31
C GLU A 208 0.61 0.83 10.76
N LEU A 209 0.61 1.29 9.51
CA LEU A 209 1.81 1.84 8.88
C LEU A 209 2.22 3.19 9.47
N ILE A 210 1.27 4.07 9.81
CA ILE A 210 1.56 5.32 10.51
C ILE A 210 2.25 5.04 11.84
N LYS A 211 1.65 4.19 12.70
CA LYS A 211 2.21 3.83 14.01
C LYS A 211 3.65 3.29 13.92
N GLN A 212 3.94 2.53 12.87
CA GLN A 212 5.27 1.96 12.67
C GLN A 212 6.25 2.96 12.04
N LEU A 213 5.89 3.61 10.95
CA LEU A 213 6.85 4.43 10.20
C LEU A 213 7.12 5.75 10.91
N PHE A 214 6.10 6.41 11.46
CA PHE A 214 6.26 7.75 12.05
C PHE A 214 6.93 7.72 13.42
N SER A 215 6.98 6.56 14.08
CA SER A 215 7.70 6.35 15.34
C SER A 215 9.19 6.03 15.17
N ARG A 216 9.72 6.09 13.94
CA ARG A 216 11.12 5.76 13.61
C ARG A 216 11.87 6.99 13.08
N PRO A 217 12.50 7.80 13.96
CA PRO A 217 13.18 9.04 13.56
C PRO A 217 14.34 8.86 12.57
N PHE A 218 14.89 7.65 12.44
CA PHE A 218 15.95 7.35 11.46
C PHE A 218 15.43 7.29 10.02
N MET A 219 14.11 7.17 9.83
CA MET A 219 13.48 7.19 8.51
C MET A 219 13.54 8.61 7.95
N TRP A 220 14.29 8.82 6.86
CA TRP A 220 14.46 10.18 6.32
C TRP A 220 13.21 10.69 5.58
N ALA A 221 12.42 9.80 4.99
CA ALA A 221 11.12 10.11 4.38
C ALA A 221 10.23 8.88 4.24
N THR A 222 8.92 9.11 4.22
CA THR A 222 7.88 8.10 3.97
C THR A 222 6.87 8.65 2.98
N HIS A 223 6.67 7.97 1.85
CA HIS A 223 5.78 8.40 0.79
C HIS A 223 4.67 7.37 0.57
N VAL A 224 3.45 7.75 0.93
CA VAL A 224 2.25 6.95 0.63
C VAL A 224 2.18 6.71 -0.87
N TRP A 225 1.91 5.46 -1.26
CA TRP A 225 1.55 5.09 -2.61
C TRP A 225 0.06 4.73 -2.67
N ASN A 226 -0.82 5.68 -3.01
CA ASN A 226 -0.48 7.05 -3.42
C ASN A 226 -1.54 8.07 -2.99
N MET A 227 -1.35 9.36 -3.31
CA MET A 227 -2.30 10.39 -2.88
C MET A 227 -3.67 10.23 -3.56
N PHE A 228 -3.70 9.95 -4.87
CA PHE A 228 -4.93 9.94 -5.67
C PHE A 228 -5.00 8.70 -6.55
N ASP A 229 -6.14 8.04 -6.66
CA ASP A 229 -6.31 6.96 -7.65
C ASP A 229 -5.89 7.46 -9.05
N PHE A 230 -5.29 6.59 -9.86
CA PHE A 230 -4.72 6.99 -11.15
C PHE A 230 -4.89 5.94 -12.24
N GLY A 231 -4.80 6.39 -13.50
CA GLY A 231 -4.98 5.53 -14.67
C GLY A 231 -3.81 4.57 -14.87
N ALA A 232 -4.11 3.28 -14.97
CA ALA A 232 -3.19 2.21 -15.28
C ALA A 232 -3.92 1.16 -16.12
N ASP A 233 -3.95 1.34 -17.44
CA ASP A 233 -4.82 0.61 -18.37
C ASP A 233 -4.69 -0.92 -18.30
N ALA A 234 -3.52 -1.43 -17.93
CA ALA A 234 -3.27 -2.86 -17.77
C ALA A 234 -3.89 -3.47 -16.49
N ARG A 235 -4.36 -2.66 -15.53
CA ARG A 235 -4.98 -3.13 -14.27
C ARG A 235 -6.40 -3.64 -14.52
N SER A 236 -6.74 -4.76 -13.90
CA SER A 236 -8.08 -5.37 -14.00
C SER A 236 -8.42 -6.08 -12.70
N GLU A 237 -8.62 -5.31 -11.63
CA GLU A 237 -8.85 -5.81 -10.27
C GLU A 237 -9.81 -4.88 -9.51
N GLY A 238 -10.18 -5.24 -8.26
CA GLY A 238 -10.97 -4.36 -7.39
C GLY A 238 -12.41 -4.05 -7.82
N GLY A 239 -12.86 -4.51 -8.99
CA GLY A 239 -14.21 -4.28 -9.52
C GLY A 239 -14.31 -3.11 -10.50
N GLU A 240 -13.24 -2.33 -10.68
CA GLU A 240 -13.12 -1.26 -11.65
C GLU A 240 -11.77 -1.37 -12.37
N ASN A 241 -11.80 -1.52 -13.70
CA ASN A 241 -10.57 -1.78 -14.48
C ASN A 241 -9.88 -0.47 -14.89
N GLY A 242 -8.60 -0.58 -15.29
CA GLY A 242 -7.82 0.50 -15.87
C GLY A 242 -7.31 1.54 -14.85
N GLN A 243 -7.40 1.25 -13.55
CA GLN A 243 -6.99 2.15 -12.48
C GLN A 243 -6.17 1.42 -11.42
N ASN A 244 -5.33 2.19 -10.72
CA ASN A 244 -4.78 1.86 -9.43
C ASN A 244 -5.57 2.65 -8.38
N HIS A 245 -6.13 1.95 -7.40
CA HIS A 245 -7.05 2.43 -6.37
C HIS A 245 -6.40 2.54 -4.98
N LYS A 246 -5.07 2.61 -4.89
CA LYS A 246 -4.37 2.85 -3.62
C LYS A 246 -4.41 4.29 -3.15
N GLY A 247 -5.07 5.17 -3.89
CA GLY A 247 -5.23 6.57 -3.52
C GLY A 247 -5.83 6.72 -2.13
N LEU A 248 -5.37 7.72 -1.38
CA LEU A 248 -6.09 8.28 -0.23
C LEU A 248 -7.33 9.06 -0.69
N MET A 249 -7.35 9.46 -1.97
CA MET A 249 -8.45 10.15 -2.62
C MET A 249 -8.79 9.51 -3.97
N THR A 250 -10.02 9.70 -4.44
CA THR A 250 -10.46 9.22 -5.75
C THR A 250 -9.77 9.96 -6.89
N MET A 251 -9.75 9.33 -8.08
CA MET A 251 -9.09 9.85 -9.28
C MET A 251 -9.60 11.23 -9.69
N ASP A 252 -10.87 11.52 -9.42
CA ASP A 252 -11.53 12.80 -9.72
C ASP A 252 -11.42 13.84 -8.60
N ARG A 253 -10.65 13.57 -7.54
CA ARG A 253 -10.40 14.44 -6.37
C ARG A 253 -11.63 14.76 -5.51
N LYS A 254 -12.78 14.12 -5.76
CA LYS A 254 -14.04 14.46 -5.07
C LYS A 254 -14.24 13.73 -3.76
N TYR A 255 -13.68 12.55 -3.59
CA TYR A 255 -13.87 11.76 -2.39
C TYR A 255 -12.54 11.54 -1.67
N LYS A 256 -12.49 11.95 -0.41
CA LYS A 256 -11.42 11.66 0.54
C LYS A 256 -11.78 10.36 1.24
N LYS A 257 -11.00 9.31 1.03
CA LYS A 257 -11.19 8.02 1.70
C LYS A 257 -10.85 8.17 3.18
N ASP A 258 -11.34 7.28 4.03
CA ASP A 258 -11.10 7.35 5.47
C ASP A 258 -9.60 7.41 5.81
N ALA A 259 -8.74 6.70 5.07
CA ALA A 259 -7.30 6.74 5.25
C ALA A 259 -6.68 8.14 5.09
N PHE A 260 -7.25 9.05 4.28
CA PHE A 260 -6.83 10.45 4.20
C PHE A 260 -6.85 11.11 5.58
N TYR A 261 -7.91 10.87 6.35
CA TYR A 261 -8.11 11.49 7.65
C TYR A 261 -7.24 10.86 8.74
N ALA A 262 -6.82 9.60 8.58
CA ALA A 262 -5.81 9.01 9.46
C ALA A 262 -4.48 9.78 9.39
N TYR A 263 -4.03 10.13 8.18
CA TYR A 263 -2.85 10.99 8.00
C TYR A 263 -3.08 12.41 8.48
N LYS A 264 -4.25 12.99 8.16
CA LYS A 264 -4.58 14.35 8.63
C LYS A 264 -4.51 14.46 10.16
N ALA A 265 -4.92 13.42 10.88
CA ALA A 265 -4.89 13.37 12.35
C ALA A 265 -3.47 13.44 12.92
N TRP A 266 -2.47 12.94 12.18
CA TRP A 266 -1.07 12.93 12.58
C TRP A 266 -0.26 14.13 12.08
N LEU A 267 -0.64 14.68 10.92
CA LEU A 267 0.19 15.61 10.16
C LEU A 267 -0.33 17.05 10.15
N SER A 268 -1.65 17.24 10.31
CA SER A 268 -2.26 18.56 10.20
C SER A 268 -2.38 19.24 11.56
N ASP A 269 -1.99 20.51 11.62
CA ASP A 269 -2.28 21.39 12.76
C ASP A 269 -3.72 21.94 12.72
N GLU A 270 -4.47 21.75 11.61
CA GLU A 270 -5.87 22.18 11.54
C GLU A 270 -6.73 21.24 12.39
N PRO A 271 -7.34 21.71 13.49
CA PRO A 271 -8.15 20.87 14.36
C PRO A 271 -9.39 20.32 13.63
N PHE A 272 -9.63 19.02 13.75
CA PHE A 272 -10.79 18.37 13.13
C PHE A 272 -11.21 17.09 13.88
N VAL A 273 -12.39 16.59 13.54
CA VAL A 273 -12.87 15.25 13.91
C VAL A 273 -13.52 14.62 12.67
N HIS A 274 -13.29 13.33 12.42
CA HIS A 274 -13.86 12.60 11.29
C HIS A 274 -14.35 11.21 11.70
N LEU A 275 -15.65 10.96 11.50
CA LEU A 275 -16.28 9.64 11.59
C LEU A 275 -15.98 8.81 10.34
N CYS A 276 -15.34 7.66 10.52
CA CYS A 276 -15.09 6.70 9.44
C CYS A 276 -16.35 5.90 9.07
N GLY A 277 -16.32 5.25 7.91
CA GLY A 277 -17.36 4.33 7.46
C GLY A 277 -18.67 5.02 7.09
N LYS A 278 -18.63 6.30 6.67
CA LYS A 278 -19.85 7.05 6.27
C LYS A 278 -20.58 6.43 5.08
N ARG A 279 -19.86 5.67 4.23
CA ARG A 279 -20.44 4.93 3.11
C ARG A 279 -20.94 3.53 3.52
N TYR A 280 -20.51 3.02 4.68
CA TYR A 280 -20.96 1.75 5.25
C TYR A 280 -22.17 1.95 6.19
N ILE A 281 -23.34 2.15 5.59
CA ILE A 281 -24.59 2.47 6.30
C ILE A 281 -25.26 1.20 6.83
N ASP A 282 -25.53 0.20 5.97
CA ASP A 282 -26.29 -1.00 6.35
C ASP A 282 -25.38 -2.05 7.01
N ARG A 283 -25.55 -2.30 8.31
CA ARG A 283 -24.70 -3.20 9.11
C ARG A 283 -25.51 -4.31 9.79
N VAL A 284 -24.93 -5.51 9.89
CA VAL A 284 -25.65 -6.74 10.28
C VAL A 284 -25.50 -7.09 11.75
N GLU A 285 -24.39 -6.70 12.35
CA GLU A 285 -24.06 -6.95 13.75
C GLU A 285 -24.93 -6.11 14.70
N ASP A 286 -25.13 -6.58 15.93
CA ASP A 286 -25.89 -5.85 16.97
C ASP A 286 -25.06 -4.73 17.61
N VAL A 287 -23.73 -4.87 17.58
CA VAL A 287 -22.77 -3.87 18.04
C VAL A 287 -21.72 -3.74 16.95
N THR A 288 -21.61 -2.56 16.35
CA THR A 288 -20.68 -2.27 15.26
C THR A 288 -19.50 -1.45 15.75
N ARG A 289 -18.32 -1.71 15.19
CA ARG A 289 -17.14 -0.89 15.46
C ARG A 289 -17.18 0.37 14.60
N VAL A 290 -16.98 1.52 15.23
CA VAL A 290 -16.86 2.82 14.56
C VAL A 290 -15.52 3.44 14.95
N THR A 291 -14.71 3.75 13.95
CA THR A 291 -13.47 4.51 14.14
C THR A 291 -13.76 5.99 13.95
N VAL A 292 -13.15 6.82 14.80
CA VAL A 292 -13.08 8.27 14.66
C VAL A 292 -11.62 8.68 14.60
N TYR A 293 -11.26 9.56 13.67
CA TYR A 293 -9.93 10.18 13.60
C TYR A 293 -9.99 11.64 14.03
N SER A 294 -9.04 12.07 14.84
CA SER A 294 -8.92 13.45 15.28
C SER A 294 -7.50 13.75 15.79
N ASN A 295 -6.99 14.94 15.49
CA ASN A 295 -5.77 15.48 16.10
C ASN A 295 -6.02 16.10 17.49
N LEU A 296 -7.27 16.08 17.99
CA LEU A 296 -7.62 16.55 19.33
C LEU A 296 -7.50 15.42 20.37
N PRO A 297 -7.22 15.74 21.64
CA PRO A 297 -6.84 14.72 22.64
C PRO A 297 -7.99 13.84 23.14
N GLU A 298 -9.24 14.30 23.02
CA GLU A 298 -10.42 13.60 23.52
C GLU A 298 -11.57 13.70 22.49
N VAL A 299 -12.22 12.56 22.25
CA VAL A 299 -13.42 12.45 21.42
C VAL A 299 -14.54 11.83 22.25
N GLU A 300 -15.73 12.41 22.19
CA GLU A 300 -16.98 11.81 22.67
C GLU A 300 -17.84 11.39 21.48
N LEU A 301 -18.38 10.16 21.50
CA LEU A 301 -19.28 9.68 20.46
C LEU A 301 -20.70 9.55 21.00
N PHE A 302 -21.68 10.03 20.24
CA PHE A 302 -23.10 9.92 20.56
C PHE A 302 -23.81 9.04 19.54
N ALA A 303 -24.75 8.22 20.02
CA ALA A 303 -25.69 7.45 19.20
C ALA A 303 -27.12 7.90 19.54
N ASN A 304 -27.82 8.49 18.56
CA ASN A 304 -29.15 9.08 18.74
C ASN A 304 -29.23 10.09 19.90
N GLY A 305 -28.15 10.84 20.15
CA GLY A 305 -28.05 11.81 21.23
C GLY A 305 -27.65 11.23 22.59
N GLU A 306 -27.52 9.90 22.72
CA GLU A 306 -26.99 9.25 23.93
C GLU A 306 -25.46 9.08 23.82
N SER A 307 -24.72 9.52 24.83
CA SER A 307 -23.26 9.38 24.86
C SER A 307 -22.84 7.91 25.02
N LEU A 308 -21.92 7.46 24.17
CA LEU A 308 -21.21 6.19 24.26
C LEU A 308 -19.88 6.32 25.04
N GLY A 309 -19.64 7.49 25.64
CA GLY A 309 -18.47 7.80 26.44
C GLY A 309 -17.40 8.57 25.68
N LYS A 310 -16.43 9.04 26.48
CA LYS A 310 -15.25 9.79 26.03
C LYS A 310 -14.05 8.86 25.93
N LYS A 311 -13.23 9.05 24.90
CA LYS A 311 -11.97 8.34 24.72
C LYS A 311 -10.83 9.31 24.44
N THR A 312 -9.66 8.96 24.93
CA THR A 312 -8.38 9.56 24.58
C THR A 312 -7.57 8.53 23.78
N ALA A 313 -6.84 8.97 22.75
CA ALA A 313 -6.00 8.09 21.94
C ALA A 313 -4.71 8.84 21.55
N GLU A 314 -3.56 8.37 22.04
CA GLU A 314 -2.26 8.97 21.72
C GLU A 314 -1.87 8.79 20.24
N ASP A 315 -2.40 7.75 19.59
CA ASP A 315 -2.21 7.48 18.18
C ASP A 315 -3.28 8.13 17.29
N HIS A 316 -4.12 9.01 17.85
CA HIS A 316 -5.17 9.75 17.15
C HIS A 316 -6.32 8.89 16.57
N PHE A 317 -6.36 7.59 16.91
CA PHE A 317 -7.34 6.64 16.38
C PHE A 317 -8.30 6.18 17.49
N PHE A 318 -9.54 6.66 17.45
CA PHE A 318 -10.53 6.43 18.50
C PHE A 318 -11.53 5.37 18.06
N TYR A 319 -11.45 4.17 18.65
CA TYR A 319 -12.36 3.07 18.33
C TYR A 319 -13.53 3.01 19.31
N PHE A 320 -14.77 2.96 18.82
CA PHE A 320 -15.97 2.83 19.64
C PHE A 320 -16.77 1.59 19.26
N ASP A 321 -17.40 0.96 20.25
CA ASP A 321 -18.41 -0.07 20.06
C ASP A 321 -19.79 0.57 20.15
N VAL A 322 -20.54 0.54 19.06
CA VAL A 322 -21.81 1.26 18.89
C VAL A 322 -22.95 0.25 18.82
N PRO A 323 -23.94 0.31 19.72
CA PRO A 323 -25.18 -0.45 19.57
C PRO A 323 -25.87 -0.11 18.24
N ASN A 324 -26.08 -1.11 17.40
CA ASN A 324 -26.68 -0.97 16.07
C ASN A 324 -28.14 -1.43 16.11
N ALA A 325 -29.05 -0.49 16.30
CA ALA A 325 -30.48 -0.76 16.39
C ALA A 325 -31.28 0.24 15.54
N GLY A 326 -32.10 -0.28 14.60
CA GLY A 326 -32.85 0.56 13.67
C GLY A 326 -31.94 1.50 12.88
N GLU A 327 -32.38 2.74 12.66
CA GLU A 327 -31.51 3.81 12.18
C GLU A 327 -30.86 4.52 13.38
N THR A 328 -29.54 4.66 13.34
CA THR A 328 -28.76 5.32 14.40
C THR A 328 -27.96 6.47 13.81
N LYS A 329 -28.27 7.68 14.26
CA LYS A 329 -27.49 8.89 13.95
C LYS A 329 -26.28 8.95 14.88
N LEU A 330 -25.10 9.11 14.31
CA LEU A 330 -23.86 9.25 15.04
C LEU A 330 -23.39 10.69 15.00
N GLU A 331 -22.93 11.19 16.14
CA GLU A 331 -22.27 12.49 16.26
C GLU A 331 -20.98 12.30 17.04
N ALA A 332 -19.84 12.61 16.43
CA ALA A 332 -18.56 12.67 17.12
C ALA A 332 -18.26 14.12 17.49
N VAL A 333 -17.88 14.36 18.75
CA VAL A 333 -17.58 15.68 19.29
C VAL A 333 -16.17 15.70 19.85
N ALA A 334 -15.34 16.64 19.41
CA ALA A 334 -14.00 16.88 19.91
C ALA A 334 -13.80 18.38 20.11
N GLY A 335 -13.88 18.85 21.36
CA GLY A 335 -13.92 20.29 21.66
C GLY A 335 -15.13 20.97 20.99
N GLU A 336 -14.88 21.95 20.12
CA GLU A 336 -15.93 22.66 19.35
C GLU A 336 -16.23 21.97 18.00
N TYR A 337 -15.43 20.99 17.61
CA TYR A 337 -15.52 20.31 16.32
C TYR A 337 -16.48 19.14 16.39
N ARG A 338 -17.27 18.99 15.32
CA ARG A 338 -18.31 17.98 15.21
C ARG A 338 -18.29 17.36 13.83
N ASP A 339 -18.64 16.08 13.78
CA ASP A 339 -18.89 15.37 12.54
C ASP A 339 -20.04 14.37 12.74
N GLU A 340 -20.78 14.10 11.67
CA GLU A 340 -22.01 13.32 11.71
C GLU A 340 -21.97 12.15 10.72
N SER A 341 -22.61 11.05 11.08
CA SER A 341 -22.87 9.94 10.16
C SER A 341 -24.15 9.19 10.53
N VAL A 342 -24.54 8.22 9.72
CA VAL A 342 -25.72 7.37 9.96
C VAL A 342 -25.35 5.92 9.70
N ILE A 343 -25.78 5.04 10.61
CA ILE A 343 -25.76 3.60 10.41
C ILE A 343 -27.18 3.05 10.52
N ARG A 344 -27.41 1.88 9.93
CA ARG A 344 -28.70 1.20 9.97
C ARG A 344 -28.53 -0.29 10.19
N LYS A 345 -29.26 -0.82 11.17
CA LYS A 345 -29.38 -2.25 11.41
C LYS A 345 -30.16 -2.91 10.28
N VAL A 346 -29.57 -3.94 9.70
CA VAL A 346 -30.22 -4.84 8.74
C VAL A 346 -29.99 -6.30 9.14
N GLU A 347 -30.90 -7.19 8.74
CA GLU A 347 -30.78 -8.64 9.06
C GLU A 347 -29.84 -9.39 8.10
N VAL A 348 -29.65 -8.85 6.89
CA VAL A 348 -28.88 -9.48 5.82
C VAL A 348 -27.88 -8.47 5.28
N PHE A 349 -26.65 -8.94 5.06
CA PHE A 349 -25.57 -8.12 4.51
C PHE A 349 -25.96 -7.53 3.15
N ASN A 350 -25.71 -6.23 2.98
CA ASN A 350 -25.95 -5.56 1.71
C ASN A 350 -24.87 -5.96 0.69
N GLU A 351 -25.25 -6.83 -0.25
CA GLU A 351 -24.35 -7.35 -1.29
C GLU A 351 -23.86 -6.31 -2.31
N GLU A 352 -24.27 -5.03 -2.21
CA GLU A 352 -23.63 -3.90 -2.92
C GLU A 352 -22.32 -3.46 -2.26
N TYR A 353 -22.05 -3.84 -1.01
CA TYR A 353 -20.79 -3.57 -0.32
C TYR A 353 -19.70 -4.60 -0.60
N ARG A 354 -20.05 -5.72 -1.26
CA ARG A 354 -19.11 -6.81 -1.52
C ARG A 354 -18.57 -6.73 -2.94
N LEU A 355 -17.25 -6.78 -3.06
CA LEU A 355 -16.60 -7.05 -4.33
C LEU A 355 -17.07 -8.40 -4.89
N LYS A 356 -17.73 -8.35 -6.05
CA LYS A 356 -18.13 -9.54 -6.83
C LYS A 356 -17.10 -9.76 -7.93
N GLU A 357 -16.07 -10.56 -7.66
CA GLU A 357 -15.14 -10.95 -8.72
C GLU A 357 -15.87 -11.80 -9.77
N LYS A 358 -16.00 -11.28 -11.01
CA LYS A 358 -16.65 -11.98 -12.13
C LYS A 358 -16.01 -13.35 -12.46
N ASN A 359 -14.78 -13.59 -11.98
CA ASN A 359 -14.01 -14.82 -12.18
C ASN A 359 -13.64 -15.52 -10.86
N ALA A 360 -14.27 -15.16 -9.73
CA ALA A 360 -14.04 -15.88 -8.48
C ALA A 360 -14.35 -17.37 -8.69
N VAL A 361 -13.30 -18.18 -8.61
CA VAL A 361 -13.37 -19.63 -8.78
C VAL A 361 -14.29 -20.24 -7.71
N ILE A 362 -14.37 -19.61 -6.54
CA ILE A 362 -15.19 -20.05 -5.41
C ILE A 362 -15.54 -18.85 -4.53
N ASN A 363 -16.78 -18.78 -4.06
CA ASN A 363 -17.19 -17.76 -3.09
C ASN A 363 -16.90 -18.23 -1.66
N TRP A 364 -16.57 -17.31 -0.75
CA TRP A 364 -16.12 -17.66 0.60
C TRP A 364 -17.18 -18.40 1.44
N PHE A 365 -18.48 -18.15 1.23
CA PHE A 365 -19.56 -18.88 1.92
C PHE A 365 -19.70 -20.34 1.45
N GLU A 366 -19.11 -20.70 0.31
CA GLU A 366 -19.03 -22.09 -0.14
C GLU A 366 -17.87 -22.83 0.55
N ILE A 367 -17.02 -22.10 1.27
CA ILE A 367 -15.86 -22.61 2.00
C ILE A 367 -16.28 -22.92 3.44
N ASN A 368 -16.44 -24.20 3.75
CA ASN A 368 -16.61 -24.64 5.13
C ASN A 368 -15.32 -24.36 5.94
N MET A 369 -15.41 -23.58 7.01
CA MET A 369 -14.30 -23.24 7.91
C MET A 369 -14.64 -23.66 9.35
N PRO A 370 -14.44 -24.93 9.72
CA PRO A 370 -14.72 -25.39 11.08
C PRO A 370 -13.77 -24.74 12.09
N ASP A 371 -14.31 -24.33 13.24
CA ASP A 371 -13.52 -23.72 14.32
C ASP A 371 -12.29 -24.54 14.70
N GLY A 372 -11.15 -23.85 14.80
CA GLY A 372 -9.86 -24.44 15.16
C GLY A 372 -9.25 -25.40 14.11
N ARG A 373 -9.77 -25.45 12.88
CA ARG A 373 -9.20 -26.22 11.76
C ARG A 373 -8.62 -25.31 10.69
N LEU A 374 -7.61 -25.81 9.97
CA LEU A 374 -7.06 -25.07 8.83
C LEU A 374 -8.05 -25.02 7.67
N SER A 375 -8.03 -23.94 6.88
CA SER A 375 -8.82 -23.74 5.65
C SER A 375 -7.98 -23.08 4.56
N ILE A 376 -8.52 -22.96 3.34
CA ILE A 376 -7.85 -22.21 2.25
C ILE A 376 -7.83 -20.69 2.47
N ASN A 377 -8.56 -20.20 3.47
CA ASN A 377 -8.54 -18.80 3.90
C ASN A 377 -7.50 -18.54 4.99
N ASP A 378 -6.83 -19.58 5.51
CA ASP A 378 -5.67 -19.37 6.37
C ASP A 378 -4.45 -18.96 5.53
N LYS A 379 -3.62 -18.09 6.12
CA LYS A 379 -2.34 -17.69 5.55
C LYS A 379 -1.42 -18.88 5.36
N ILE A 380 -0.57 -18.83 4.34
CA ILE A 380 0.47 -19.84 4.12
C ILE A 380 1.35 -19.99 5.36
N SER A 381 1.73 -18.88 5.99
CA SER A 381 2.53 -18.85 7.23
C SER A 381 1.90 -19.68 8.35
N GLU A 382 0.57 -19.64 8.50
CA GLU A 382 -0.16 -20.45 9.47
C GLU A 382 -0.22 -21.93 9.07
N ILE A 383 -0.49 -22.21 7.80
CA ILE A 383 -0.61 -23.59 7.29
C ILE A 383 0.72 -24.34 7.45
N VAL A 384 1.85 -23.68 7.18
CA VAL A 384 3.18 -24.30 7.29
C VAL A 384 3.62 -24.55 8.74
N LYS A 385 2.94 -24.02 9.76
CA LYS A 385 3.22 -24.37 11.18
C LYS A 385 2.96 -25.85 11.48
N THR A 386 2.19 -26.55 10.65
CA THR A 386 1.89 -27.98 10.80
C THR A 386 2.57 -28.83 9.73
N PHE A 387 3.11 -30.00 10.10
CA PHE A 387 3.73 -30.93 9.12
C PHE A 387 2.74 -31.35 8.02
N ARG A 388 1.48 -31.63 8.40
CA ARG A 388 0.42 -31.98 7.44
C ARG A 388 0.06 -30.81 6.53
N GLY A 389 0.04 -29.57 7.03
CA GLY A 389 -0.19 -28.37 6.21
C GLY A 389 0.92 -28.16 5.20
N LYS A 390 2.20 -28.32 5.59
CA LYS A 390 3.35 -28.28 4.66
C LYS A 390 3.19 -29.30 3.53
N LEU A 391 2.78 -30.53 3.82
CA LEU A 391 2.55 -31.56 2.79
C LEU A 391 1.42 -31.17 1.82
N VAL A 392 0.35 -30.55 2.32
CA VAL A 392 -0.75 -30.07 1.48
C VAL A 392 -0.27 -28.96 0.53
N LEU A 393 0.48 -27.98 1.02
CA LEU A 393 1.06 -26.91 0.21
C LEU A 393 2.07 -27.44 -0.81
N LEU A 394 2.95 -28.37 -0.44
CA LEU A 394 3.89 -28.99 -1.37
C LEU A 394 3.17 -29.68 -2.53
N GLY A 395 2.03 -30.32 -2.25
CA GLY A 395 1.17 -30.91 -3.27
C GLY A 395 0.57 -29.88 -4.22
N LEU A 396 0.16 -28.72 -3.70
CA LEU A 396 -0.34 -27.60 -4.50
C LEU A 396 0.76 -27.02 -5.39
N VAL A 397 1.92 -26.71 -4.82
CA VAL A 397 3.08 -26.15 -5.54
C VAL A 397 3.54 -27.07 -6.67
N ARG A 398 3.57 -28.40 -6.46
CA ARG A 398 3.88 -29.37 -7.52
C ARG A 398 2.87 -29.40 -8.67
N LYS A 399 1.61 -29.01 -8.42
CA LYS A 399 0.56 -28.93 -9.43
C LYS A 399 0.68 -27.65 -10.27
N ILE A 400 1.19 -26.58 -9.66
CA ILE A 400 1.30 -25.23 -10.27
C ILE A 400 2.64 -25.03 -10.98
N MET A 401 3.74 -25.54 -10.44
CA MET A 401 5.06 -25.36 -11.05
C MET A 401 5.22 -26.23 -12.32
N PRO A 402 5.74 -25.67 -13.43
CA PRO A 402 6.07 -26.45 -14.61
C PRO A 402 7.14 -27.51 -14.30
N LYS A 403 7.06 -28.67 -14.97
CA LYS A 403 8.11 -29.69 -14.88
C LYS A 403 9.41 -29.13 -15.47
N LYS A 404 10.48 -29.08 -14.66
CA LYS A 404 11.84 -28.65 -15.04
C LYS A 404 12.27 -29.21 -16.41
N LYS A 405 12.72 -28.34 -17.32
CA LYS A 405 13.73 -28.72 -18.32
C LYS A 405 15.12 -28.57 -17.70
N LYS A 406 16.04 -29.48 -18.00
CA LYS A 406 17.44 -29.41 -17.50
C LYS A 406 18.09 -28.12 -18.00
N GLY A 407 18.50 -27.23 -17.09
CA GLY A 407 19.35 -26.07 -17.41
C GLY A 407 18.76 -24.67 -17.14
N GLU A 408 17.47 -24.53 -16.82
CA GLU A 408 16.87 -23.22 -16.52
C GLU A 408 17.04 -22.82 -15.04
N LYS A 409 17.44 -21.56 -14.80
CA LYS A 409 17.37 -20.92 -13.48
C LYS A 409 15.92 -20.80 -13.04
N THR A 410 15.65 -20.93 -11.75
CA THR A 410 14.31 -20.82 -11.16
C THR A 410 13.77 -19.40 -11.27
N THR A 411 13.00 -19.12 -12.32
CA THR A 411 12.11 -17.96 -12.34
C THR A 411 10.88 -18.30 -11.53
N ALA A 412 10.59 -17.50 -10.50
CA ALA A 412 9.33 -17.59 -9.81
C ALA A 412 8.27 -16.73 -10.50
N MET A 413 7.07 -16.82 -9.93
CA MET A 413 5.88 -16.03 -10.23
C MET A 413 6.23 -14.57 -10.58
N GLY A 414 5.92 -14.10 -11.79
CA GLY A 414 6.16 -12.70 -12.20
C GLY A 414 7.59 -12.32 -12.58
N GLY A 415 8.54 -13.26 -12.68
CA GLY A 415 9.92 -12.98 -13.13
C GLY A 415 10.93 -12.67 -12.03
N PHE A 416 10.54 -12.77 -10.75
CA PHE A 416 11.42 -12.61 -9.59
C PHE A 416 12.20 -13.88 -9.26
N GLU A 417 13.39 -13.74 -8.68
CA GLU A 417 14.15 -14.85 -8.11
C GLU A 417 13.57 -15.29 -6.76
N MET A 418 13.58 -16.60 -6.49
CA MET A 418 13.06 -17.17 -5.24
C MET A 418 14.09 -17.05 -4.10
N ASN A 419 14.02 -15.95 -3.34
CA ASN A 419 14.83 -15.69 -2.15
C ASN A 419 13.98 -15.72 -0.85
N ASP A 420 14.65 -15.60 0.31
CA ASP A 420 13.98 -15.64 1.62
C ASP A 420 12.95 -14.51 1.81
N ALA A 421 13.23 -13.31 1.28
CA ALA A 421 12.30 -12.17 1.32
C ALA A 421 11.01 -12.48 0.57
N MET A 422 11.11 -13.07 -0.63
CA MET A 422 9.93 -13.47 -1.40
C MET A 422 9.14 -14.59 -0.72
N MET A 423 9.82 -15.53 -0.06
CA MET A 423 9.16 -16.59 0.72
C MET A 423 8.40 -16.03 1.93
N GLN A 424 8.94 -15.04 2.62
CA GLN A 424 8.25 -14.34 3.70
C GLN A 424 7.00 -13.61 3.19
N MET A 425 7.14 -12.89 2.07
CA MET A 425 6.02 -12.19 1.42
C MET A 425 4.90 -13.17 1.03
N LEU A 426 5.24 -14.30 0.38
CA LEU A 426 4.26 -15.33 0.03
C LEU A 426 3.56 -15.94 1.26
N GLY A 427 4.22 -15.92 2.42
CA GLY A 427 3.67 -16.39 3.69
C GLY A 427 2.40 -15.66 4.12
N GLY A 428 2.28 -14.36 3.81
CA GLY A 428 1.12 -13.55 4.21
C GLY A 428 -0.13 -13.77 3.38
N PHE A 429 -0.02 -14.40 2.21
CA PHE A 429 -1.19 -14.70 1.39
C PHE A 429 -1.96 -15.93 1.88
N THR A 430 -3.27 -15.92 1.65
CA THR A 430 -4.11 -17.12 1.73
C THR A 430 -3.96 -17.96 0.47
N ILE A 431 -4.30 -19.26 0.56
CA ILE A 431 -4.33 -20.13 -0.62
C ILE A 431 -5.35 -19.63 -1.64
N LEU A 432 -6.51 -19.15 -1.18
CA LEU A 432 -7.54 -18.59 -2.05
C LEU A 432 -6.99 -17.41 -2.85
N ARG A 433 -6.28 -16.49 -2.19
CA ARG A 433 -5.70 -15.32 -2.88
C ARG A 433 -4.65 -15.71 -3.91
N ILE A 434 -3.73 -16.62 -3.57
CA ILE A 434 -2.74 -17.13 -4.53
C ILE A 434 -3.43 -17.81 -5.71
N SER A 435 -4.56 -18.50 -5.49
CA SER A 435 -5.30 -19.17 -6.57
C SER A 435 -5.86 -18.20 -7.61
N GLY A 436 -6.29 -16.99 -7.18
CA GLY A 436 -6.67 -15.91 -8.11
C GLY A 436 -5.46 -15.38 -8.89
N MET A 437 -4.34 -15.14 -8.20
CA MET A 437 -3.12 -14.61 -8.82
C MET A 437 -2.51 -15.56 -9.87
N ILE A 438 -2.44 -16.87 -9.61
CA ILE A 438 -1.91 -17.85 -10.58
C ILE A 438 -2.84 -18.02 -11.81
N GLY A 439 -4.14 -17.76 -11.65
CA GLY A 439 -5.11 -17.79 -12.76
C GLY A 439 -4.76 -16.75 -13.83
N MET A 440 -4.31 -15.57 -13.40
CA MET A 440 -3.80 -14.51 -14.29
C MET A 440 -2.52 -14.93 -15.04
N MET A 441 -1.79 -15.92 -14.52
CA MET A 441 -0.59 -16.49 -15.13
C MET A 441 -0.86 -17.74 -15.99
N GLY A 442 -2.14 -18.03 -16.29
CA GLY A 442 -2.54 -19.16 -17.12
C GLY A 442 -2.59 -20.50 -16.40
N VAL A 443 -2.44 -20.54 -15.07
CA VAL A 443 -2.62 -21.75 -14.26
C VAL A 443 -3.98 -21.70 -13.55
N ASN A 444 -4.95 -22.47 -14.05
CA ASN A 444 -6.30 -22.48 -13.49
C ASN A 444 -6.47 -23.59 -12.44
N LEU A 445 -6.67 -23.19 -11.18
CA LEU A 445 -7.28 -24.06 -10.17
C LEU A 445 -8.80 -23.96 -10.29
N THR A 446 -9.48 -25.11 -10.33
CA THR A 446 -10.95 -25.14 -10.43
C THR A 446 -11.62 -24.98 -9.05
N LYS A 447 -12.92 -24.66 -9.02
CA LYS A 447 -13.74 -24.64 -7.80
C LYS A 447 -13.62 -25.94 -7.02
N GLU A 448 -13.70 -27.05 -7.73
CA GLU A 448 -13.55 -28.37 -7.12
C GLU A 448 -12.16 -28.61 -6.52
N ASP A 449 -11.10 -28.12 -7.16
CA ASP A 449 -9.74 -28.23 -6.63
C ASP A 449 -9.62 -27.49 -5.30
N LEU A 450 -10.14 -26.26 -5.24
CA LEU A 450 -10.14 -25.44 -4.02
C LEU A 450 -10.99 -26.08 -2.92
N LEU A 451 -12.18 -26.59 -3.23
CA LEU A 451 -13.02 -27.32 -2.26
C LEU A 451 -12.35 -28.60 -1.75
N LYS A 452 -11.70 -29.37 -2.64
CA LYS A 452 -10.95 -30.58 -2.26
C LYS A 452 -9.76 -30.23 -1.37
N LEU A 453 -9.06 -29.15 -1.69
CA LEU A 453 -7.95 -28.63 -0.89
C LEU A 453 -8.42 -28.18 0.49
N ASN A 454 -9.51 -27.41 0.55
CA ASN A 454 -10.13 -26.98 1.79
C ASN A 454 -10.57 -28.16 2.66
N LYS A 455 -11.22 -29.18 2.08
CA LYS A 455 -11.58 -30.42 2.80
C LYS A 455 -10.35 -31.15 3.38
N LYS A 456 -9.18 -31.09 2.73
CA LYS A 456 -7.93 -31.65 3.28
C LYS A 456 -7.42 -30.82 4.45
N LEU A 457 -7.44 -29.50 4.33
CA LEU A 457 -7.01 -28.57 5.39
C LEU A 457 -7.91 -28.68 6.62
N ASN A 458 -9.24 -28.79 6.46
CA ASN A 458 -10.20 -28.91 7.57
C ASN A 458 -9.93 -30.15 8.46
N ARG A 459 -9.18 -31.14 7.97
CA ARG A 459 -8.76 -32.33 8.76
C ARG A 459 -7.57 -32.06 9.67
N ILE A 460 -6.94 -30.89 9.56
CA ILE A 460 -5.75 -30.49 10.29
C ILE A 460 -6.17 -29.45 11.34
N LYS A 461 -5.80 -29.67 12.60
CA LYS A 461 -6.03 -28.69 13.67
C LYS A 461 -5.03 -27.54 13.52
N LYS A 462 -5.49 -26.31 13.72
CA LYS A 462 -4.61 -25.14 13.85
C LYS A 462 -3.66 -25.38 15.02
N LYS A 463 -2.41 -24.97 14.86
CA LYS A 463 -1.43 -24.96 15.95
C LYS A 463 -1.69 -23.67 16.72
N LYS A 464 -1.98 -23.77 18.02
CA LYS A 464 -2.06 -22.60 18.90
C LYS A 464 -0.70 -21.93 18.98
#